data_AF-A0A7C1UGG7-F1
#
_entry.id   AF-A0A7C1UGG7-F1
#
_cell.length_a   1.000
_cell.length_b   1.000
_cell.length_c   1.000
_cell.angle_alpha   90.00
_cell.angle_beta   90.00
_cell.angle_gamma   90.00
#
_symmetry.space_group_name_H-M   'P 1'
#
loop_
_entity.id
_entity.type
_entity.pdbx_description
1 polymer ?
#
loop_
_entity_poly.entity_id
_entity_poly.type
_entity_poly.pdbx_seq_one_letter_code
_entity_poly.pdbx_strand_id
1 'polypeptide(L)'
;MLEVFGEVVAPVFVVALVGALVGARYDLDVRPLVVLTFRVLMPALVYQALVDLTLDRGLVLRLGAGAVMVHLATLALALTWGRVRRLDRRSVAAVGLASMMANSGNLGLPVALLAFGDRGLELAVVNMVVG
;
A
#
# COMPACT_ATOMS: atom_id res chain seq x y z
N MET A 1 -8.90 -17.41 8.54
CA MET A 1 -9.10 -15.95 8.36
C MET A 1 -8.65 -15.16 9.58
N LEU A 2 -9.03 -15.53 10.80
CA LEU A 2 -8.53 -14.88 12.03
C LEU A 2 -7.01 -15.02 12.20
N GLU A 3 -6.42 -16.18 11.87
CA GLU A 3 -4.96 -16.37 11.89
C GLU A 3 -4.23 -15.41 10.93
N VAL A 4 -4.65 -15.35 9.66
CA VAL A 4 -4.08 -14.42 8.67
C VAL A 4 -4.15 -12.97 9.15
N PHE A 5 -5.27 -12.56 9.77
CA PHE A 5 -5.37 -11.22 10.32
C PHE A 5 -4.36 -11.00 11.47
N GLY A 6 -4.25 -11.96 12.39
CA GLY A 6 -3.34 -11.90 13.52
C GLY A 6 -1.86 -11.91 13.13
N GLU A 7 -1.49 -12.64 12.08
CA GLU A 7 -0.10 -12.82 11.66
C GLU A 7 0.36 -11.79 10.62
N VAL A 8 -0.55 -11.25 9.80
CA VAL A 8 -0.19 -10.36 8.70
C VAL A 8 -0.59 -8.91 8.99
N VAL A 9 -1.83 -8.68 9.43
CA VAL A 9 -2.39 -7.32 9.49
C VAL A 9 -2.13 -6.68 10.85
N ALA A 10 -2.42 -7.42 11.93
CA ALA A 10 -2.25 -6.92 13.30
C ALA A 10 -0.83 -6.43 13.61
N PRO A 11 0.27 -7.10 13.19
CA PRO A 11 1.62 -6.65 13.51
C PRO A 11 1.93 -5.27 12.92
N VAL A 12 1.41 -4.97 11.72
CA VAL A 12 1.62 -3.67 11.06
C VAL A 12 0.97 -2.54 11.86
N PHE A 13 -0.25 -2.77 12.35
CA PHE A 13 -0.94 -1.80 13.21
C PHE A 13 -0.27 -1.66 14.58
N VAL A 14 0.29 -2.73 15.14
CA VAL A 14 1.07 -2.66 16.39
C VAL A 14 2.29 -1.76 16.20
N VAL A 15 3.06 -1.93 15.12
CA VAL A 15 4.21 -1.07 14.84
C VAL A 15 3.80 0.39 14.67
N ALA A 16 2.71 0.65 13.92
CA ALA A 16 2.17 1.99 13.75
C ALA A 16 1.73 2.62 15.08
N LEU A 17 1.09 1.85 15.95
CA LEU A 17 0.66 2.31 17.28
C LEU A 17 1.86 2.63 18.17
N VAL A 18 2.88 1.77 18.20
CA VAL A 18 4.11 2.05 18.97
C VAL A 18 4.77 3.33 18.47
N GLY A 19 4.89 3.51 17.15
CA GLY A 19 5.43 4.73 16.55
C GLY A 19 4.64 5.97 16.96
N ALA A 20 3.30 5.90 16.95
CA ALA A 20 2.43 6.99 17.38
C ALA A 20 2.59 7.32 18.87
N LEU A 21 2.65 6.31 19.74
CA LEU A 21 2.83 6.49 21.18
C LEU A 21 4.19 7.10 21.51
N VAL A 22 5.26 6.61 20.88
CA VAL A 22 6.61 7.15 21.06
C VAL A 22 6.69 8.58 20.52
N GLY A 23 6.17 8.83 19.32
CA GLY A 23 6.11 10.17 18.73
C GLY A 23 5.39 11.17 19.62
N ALA A 24 4.24 10.78 20.17
CA ALA A 24 3.47 11.62 21.10
C ALA A 24 4.18 11.81 22.45
N ARG A 25 4.85 10.77 22.98
CA ARG A 25 5.50 10.84 24.30
C ARG A 25 6.75 11.70 24.32
N TYR A 26 7.49 11.74 23.21
CA TYR A 26 8.80 12.38 23.11
C TYR A 26 8.83 13.59 22.17
N ASP A 27 7.67 14.01 21.64
CA ASP A 27 7.53 15.14 20.70
C ASP A 27 8.51 15.04 19.52
N LEU A 28 8.58 13.85 18.92
CA LEU A 28 9.54 13.58 17.85
C LEU A 28 9.13 14.27 16.56
N ASP A 29 10.02 15.05 15.97
CA ASP A 29 9.88 15.51 14.60
C ASP A 29 10.11 14.34 13.64
N VAL A 30 9.04 13.87 13.00
CA VAL A 30 9.06 12.79 12.01
C VAL A 30 9.59 13.24 10.65
N ARG A 31 9.69 14.55 10.40
CA ARG A 31 10.05 15.12 9.10
C ARG A 31 11.39 14.63 8.57
N PRO A 32 12.47 14.55 9.36
CA PRO A 32 13.75 14.02 8.88
C PRO A 32 13.64 12.56 8.43
N LEU A 33 12.89 11.74 9.18
CA LEU A 33 12.68 10.32 8.85
C LEU A 33 11.89 10.15 7.57
N VAL A 34 10.83 10.94 7.37
CA VAL A 34 10.04 10.95 6.13
C VAL A 34 10.92 11.35 4.95
N VAL A 35 11.69 12.43 5.08
CA VAL A 35 12.60 12.89 4.03
C VAL A 35 13.64 11.82 3.68
N LEU A 36 14.27 11.20 4.68
CA LEU A 36 15.23 10.12 4.48
C LEU A 36 14.59 8.91 3.78
N THR A 37 13.40 8.52 4.23
CA THR A 37 12.66 7.38 3.69
C THR A 37 12.36 7.57 2.22
N PHE A 38 11.74 8.70 1.84
CA PHE A 38 11.33 8.93 0.46
C PHE A 38 12.49 9.32 -0.47
N ARG A 39 13.55 9.96 0.04
CA ARG A 39 14.68 10.40 -0.81
C ARG A 39 15.79 9.37 -0.97
N VAL A 40 15.95 8.44 -0.03
CA VAL A 40 17.08 7.51 0.00
C VAL A 40 16.63 6.07 0.13
N LEU A 41 15.86 5.75 1.18
CA LEU A 41 15.55 4.35 1.50
C LEU A 41 14.59 3.71 0.48
N MET A 42 13.53 4.44 0.08
CA MET A 42 12.59 3.94 -0.93
C MET A 42 13.27 3.74 -2.30
N PRO A 43 14.04 4.70 -2.84
CA PRO A 43 14.79 4.46 -4.07
C PRO A 43 15.76 3.27 -3.97
N ALA A 44 16.46 3.12 -2.84
CA ALA A 44 17.36 1.99 -2.62
C ALA A 44 16.61 0.65 -2.61
N LEU A 45 15.46 0.59 -1.94
CA LEU A 45 14.59 -0.59 -1.91
C LEU A 45 14.05 -0.93 -3.31
N VAL A 46 13.58 0.08 -4.06
CA VAL A 46 13.11 -0.11 -5.43
C VAL A 46 14.23 -0.63 -6.31
N TYR A 47 15.44 -0.06 -6.20
CA TYR A 47 16.60 -0.53 -6.94
C TYR A 47 16.93 -1.99 -6.61
N GLN A 48 16.98 -2.35 -5.33
CA GLN A 48 17.25 -3.72 -4.89
C GLN A 48 16.21 -4.70 -5.47
N ALA A 49 14.92 -4.38 -5.33
CA ALA A 49 13.85 -5.23 -5.86
C ALA A 49 13.91 -5.40 -7.38
N LEU A 50 14.33 -4.38 -8.12
CA LEU A 50 14.47 -4.44 -9.59
C LEU A 50 15.70 -5.23 -10.05
N VAL A 51 16.77 -5.24 -9.27
CA VAL A 51 17.99 -6.01 -9.59
C VAL A 51 17.80 -7.49 -9.27
N ASP A 52 17.13 -7.81 -8.18
CA ASP A 52 16.90 -9.19 -7.75
C ASP A 52 15.78 -9.87 -8.58
N LEU A 53 14.83 -9.09 -9.13
CA LEU A 53 13.85 -9.64 -10.07
C LEU A 53 14.39 -9.80 -11.49
N THR A 54 14.32 -11.03 -11.98
CA THR A 54 14.14 -11.26 -13.41
C THR A 54 12.72 -10.84 -13.81
N LEU A 55 12.58 -9.57 -14.20
CA LEU A 55 11.31 -9.04 -14.72
C LEU A 55 11.05 -9.60 -16.11
N ASP A 56 10.30 -10.70 -16.17
CA ASP A 56 9.64 -11.08 -17.41
C ASP A 56 8.60 -10.01 -17.78
N ARG A 57 8.53 -9.64 -19.06
CA ARG A 57 7.55 -8.67 -19.57
C ARG A 57 6.12 -9.12 -19.28
N GLY A 58 5.87 -10.44 -19.31
CA GLY A 58 4.58 -11.02 -18.97
C GLY A 58 4.18 -10.75 -17.52
N LEU A 59 5.13 -10.82 -16.58
CA LEU A 59 4.88 -10.53 -15.17
C LEU A 59 4.50 -9.06 -14.95
N VAL A 60 5.25 -8.12 -15.54
CA VAL A 60 4.96 -6.68 -15.42
C VAL A 60 3.58 -6.34 -15.99
N LEU A 61 3.24 -6.88 -17.16
CA LEU A 61 1.93 -6.69 -17.77
C LEU A 61 0.80 -7.25 -16.89
N ARG A 62 1.00 -8.42 -16.27
CA ARG A 62 0.02 -9.02 -15.36
C ARG A 62 -0.16 -8.18 -14.09
N LEU A 63 0.92 -7.66 -13.51
CA LEU A 63 0.87 -6.77 -12.36
C LEU A 63 0.14 -5.46 -12.70
N GLY A 64 0.51 -4.79 -13.80
CA GLY A 64 -0.14 -3.56 -14.24
C GLY A 64 -1.63 -3.77 -14.56
N ALA A 65 -1.98 -4.86 -15.26
CA ALA A 65 -3.39 -5.20 -15.51
C ALA A 65 -4.15 -5.48 -14.20
N GLY A 66 -3.53 -6.19 -13.25
CA GLY A 66 -4.07 -6.42 -11.92
C GLY A 66 -4.35 -5.11 -11.17
N ALA A 67 -3.39 -4.19 -11.15
CA ALA A 67 -3.55 -2.88 -10.53
C ALA A 67 -4.71 -2.09 -11.16
N VAL A 68 -4.79 -2.02 -12.50
CA VAL A 68 -5.90 -1.35 -13.19
C VAL A 68 -7.24 -2.00 -12.87
N MET A 69 -7.32 -3.33 -12.86
CA MET A 69 -8.55 -4.06 -12.50
C MET A 69 -8.99 -3.75 -11.08
N VAL A 70 -8.08 -3.72 -10.11
CA VAL A 70 -8.38 -3.35 -8.72
C VAL A 70 -8.91 -1.93 -8.65
N HIS A 71 -8.25 -0.97 -9.29
CA HIS A 71 -8.69 0.42 -9.35
C HIS A 71 -10.10 0.58 -9.92
N LEU A 72 -10.37 -0.06 -11.06
CA LEU A 72 -11.70 -0.06 -11.69
C LEU A 72 -12.76 -0.72 -10.81
N ALA A 73 -12.42 -1.83 -10.14
CA ALA A 73 -13.31 -2.51 -9.21
C ALA A 73 -13.64 -1.62 -8.00
N THR A 74 -12.64 -0.98 -7.38
CA THR A 74 -12.86 -0.03 -6.28
C THR A 74 -13.68 1.18 -6.71
N LEU A 75 -13.45 1.70 -7.92
CA LEU A 75 -14.24 2.80 -8.47
C LEU A 75 -15.70 2.37 -8.68
N ALA A 76 -15.91 1.20 -9.27
CA ALA A 76 -17.26 0.65 -9.46
C ALA A 76 -17.98 0.46 -8.12
N LEU A 77 -17.30 -0.08 -7.10
CA LEU A 77 -17.83 -0.22 -5.74
C LEU A 77 -18.17 1.13 -5.10
N ALA A 78 -17.31 2.13 -5.23
CA ALA A 78 -17.58 3.47 -4.72
C ALA A 78 -18.80 4.12 -5.41
N LEU A 79 -18.94 3.94 -6.72
CA LEU A 79 -20.08 4.44 -7.50
C LEU A 79 -21.39 3.73 -7.13
N THR A 80 -21.37 2.40 -6.99
CA THR A 80 -22.57 1.62 -6.60
C THR A 80 -22.98 1.94 -5.17
N TRP A 81 -22.03 1.95 -4.23
CA TRP A 81 -22.26 2.34 -2.85
C TRP A 81 -22.80 3.77 -2.74
N GLY A 82 -22.19 4.71 -3.47
CA GLY A 82 -22.62 6.10 -3.53
C GLY A 82 -24.07 6.25 -4.00
N ARG A 83 -24.48 5.48 -5.01
CA ARG A 83 -25.88 5.46 -5.47
C ARG A 83 -26.83 4.88 -4.42
N VAL A 84 -26.48 3.75 -3.80
CA VAL A 84 -27.30 3.12 -2.74
C VAL A 84 -27.49 4.07 -1.57
N ARG A 85 -26.43 4.79 -1.18
CA ARG A 85 -26.44 5.76 -0.08
C ARG A 85 -26.93 7.16 -0.48
N ARG A 86 -27.32 7.37 -1.75
CA ARG A 86 -27.79 8.64 -2.31
C ARG A 86 -26.83 9.81 -2.02
N LEU A 87 -25.53 9.54 -2.07
CA LEU A 87 -24.50 10.55 -1.85
C LEU A 87 -24.44 11.52 -3.02
N ASP A 88 -24.07 12.78 -2.74
CA ASP A 88 -23.78 13.75 -3.78
C ASP A 88 -22.50 13.37 -4.55
N ARG A 89 -22.34 13.96 -5.74
CA ARG A 89 -21.23 13.63 -6.65
C ARG A 89 -19.85 13.88 -6.04
N ARG A 90 -19.71 14.89 -5.18
CA ARG A 90 -18.44 15.23 -4.52
C ARG A 90 -18.09 14.17 -3.47
N SER A 91 -19.07 13.74 -2.69
CA SER A 91 -18.90 12.67 -1.71
C SER A 91 -18.53 11.33 -2.36
N VAL A 92 -19.18 10.96 -3.47
CA VAL A 92 -18.83 9.74 -4.21
C VAL A 92 -17.42 9.81 -4.79
N ALA A 93 -17.03 10.94 -5.36
CA ALA A 93 -15.67 11.14 -5.85
C ALA A 93 -14.62 11.06 -4.73
N ALA A 94 -14.93 11.63 -3.56
CA ALA A 94 -14.04 11.56 -2.40
C ALA A 94 -13.84 10.11 -1.92
N VAL A 95 -14.92 9.34 -1.77
CA VAL A 95 -14.84 7.91 -1.39
C VAL A 95 -14.07 7.11 -2.44
N GLY A 96 -14.34 7.33 -3.72
CA GLY A 96 -13.62 6.66 -4.81
C GLY A 96 -12.12 6.91 -4.76
N LEU A 97 -11.71 8.19 -4.73
CA LEU A 97 -10.30 8.57 -4.65
C LEU A 97 -9.62 8.02 -3.39
N ALA A 98 -10.26 8.14 -2.22
CA ALA A 98 -9.73 7.65 -0.95
C ALA A 98 -9.58 6.11 -0.93
N SER A 99 -10.45 5.38 -1.63
CA SER A 99 -10.40 3.92 -1.67
C SER A 99 -9.41 3.38 -2.71
N MET A 100 -9.19 4.13 -3.79
CA MET A 100 -8.25 3.78 -4.85
C MET A 100 -6.79 4.04 -4.43
N MET A 101 -6.53 5.15 -3.73
CA MET A 101 -5.20 5.47 -3.22
C MET A 101 -4.92 4.75 -1.89
N ALA A 102 -4.67 3.45 -1.96
CA ALA A 102 -4.17 2.70 -0.81
C ALA A 102 -2.74 3.16 -0.45
N ASN A 103 -2.38 3.12 0.83
CA ASN A 103 -1.00 3.36 1.26
C ASN A 103 -0.14 2.13 0.95
N SER A 104 0.15 1.92 -0.33
CA SER A 104 0.88 0.77 -0.88
C SER A 104 2.31 0.65 -0.34
N GLY A 105 2.92 1.77 0.08
CA GLY A 105 4.21 1.80 0.75
C GLY A 105 4.14 1.34 2.21
N ASN A 106 3.56 2.16 3.09
CA ASN A 106 3.64 1.93 4.54
C ASN A 106 2.74 0.79 5.04
N LEU A 107 1.62 0.51 4.35
CA LEU A 107 0.75 -0.63 4.68
C LEU A 107 0.98 -1.80 3.72
N GLY A 108 1.10 -1.53 2.42
CA GLY A 108 1.20 -2.58 1.41
C GLY A 108 2.49 -3.41 1.50
N LEU A 109 3.65 -2.79 1.66
CA LEU A 109 4.93 -3.51 1.71
C LEU A 109 5.05 -4.45 2.92
N PRO A 110 4.76 -4.02 4.17
CA PRO A 110 4.83 -4.91 5.32
C PRO A 110 3.81 -6.06 5.25
N VAL A 111 2.59 -5.79 4.77
CA VAL A 111 1.57 -6.82 4.58
C VAL A 111 2.01 -7.84 3.53
N ALA A 112 2.59 -7.38 2.41
CA ALA A 112 3.10 -8.28 1.38
C ALA A 112 4.25 -9.15 1.91
N LEU A 113 5.16 -8.57 2.70
CA LEU A 113 6.25 -9.30 3.33
C LEU A 113 5.74 -10.36 4.31
N LEU A 114 4.82 -10.00 5.20
CA LEU A 114 4.30 -10.92 6.22
C LEU A 114 3.43 -12.03 5.61
N ALA A 115 2.66 -11.74 4.55
CA ALA A 115 1.79 -12.71 3.90
C ALA A 115 2.51 -13.64 2.92
N PHE A 116 3.53 -13.12 2.21
CA PHE A 116 4.09 -13.76 1.02
C PHE A 116 5.63 -13.81 1.01
N GLY A 117 6.28 -13.37 2.09
CA GLY A 117 7.74 -13.36 2.25
C GLY A 117 8.46 -12.40 1.31
N ASP A 118 9.76 -12.61 1.13
CA ASP A 118 10.63 -11.75 0.33
C ASP A 118 10.15 -11.62 -1.11
N ARG A 119 9.68 -12.73 -1.71
CA ARG A 119 9.15 -12.71 -3.07
C ARG A 119 7.91 -11.84 -3.20
N GLY A 120 7.05 -11.86 -2.19
CA GLY A 120 5.87 -10.99 -2.12
C GLY A 120 6.23 -9.52 -1.97
N LEU A 121 7.20 -9.23 -1.12
CA LEU A 121 7.73 -7.88 -0.94
C LEU A 121 8.27 -7.32 -2.25
N GLU A 122 9.10 -8.09 -2.96
CA GLU A 122 9.65 -7.67 -4.25
C GLU A 122 8.56 -7.32 -5.27
N LEU A 123 7.54 -8.18 -5.42
CA LEU A 123 6.41 -7.94 -6.33
C LEU A 123 5.57 -6.72 -5.89
N ALA A 124 5.39 -6.52 -4.59
CA ALA A 124 4.67 -5.38 -4.05
C ALA A 124 5.41 -4.06 -4.30
N VAL A 125 6.76 -4.06 -4.24
CA VAL A 125 7.58 -2.90 -4.62
C VAL A 125 7.38 -2.55 -6.10
N VAL A 126 7.36 -3.54 -6.99
CA VAL A 126 7.08 -3.30 -8.42
C VAL A 126 5.67 -2.73 -8.61
N ASN A 127 4.67 -3.31 -7.95
CA ASN A 127 3.30 -2.81 -8.01
C ASN A 127 3.18 -1.38 -7.46
N MET A 128 3.95 -1.00 -6.43
CA MET A 128 3.96 0.36 -5.89
C MET A 128 4.50 1.40 -6.88
N VAL A 129 5.40 1.01 -7.78
CA VAL A 129 5.95 1.91 -8.81
C VAL A 129 5.03 2.03 -10.03
N VAL A 130 4.37 0.92 -10.41
CA VAL A 130 3.54 0.85 -11.62
C VAL A 130 2.09 1.27 -11.37
N GLY A 131 1.57 0.98 -10.18
CA GLY A 131 0.17 1.11 -9.78
C GLY A 131 -0.26 2.50 -9.34
#